data_AF-A0A973BCC6-F1
#
_entry.id   AF-A0A973BCC6-F1
#
_cell.length_a   1.000
_cell.length_b   1.000
_cell.length_c   1.000
_cell.angle_alpha   90.00
_cell.angle_beta   90.00
_cell.angle_gamma   90.00
#
_symmetry.space_group_name_H-M   'P 1'
#
loop_
_entity.id
_entity.type
_entity.pdbx_description
1 polymer ?
#
loop_
_entity_poly.entity_id
_entity_poly.type
_entity_poly.pdbx_seq_one_letter_code
_entity_poly.pdbx_strand_id
1 'polypeptide(L)' 'MGDTQLSIEDIEYVADMLRAIAWVKSDLGPVSEQTLSELEVSLGAAESALRRVAAEMAMDEKTGSQSN' A
#
# COMPACT_ATOMS: atom_id res chain seq x y z
N MET A 1 20.14 11.65 -13.55
CA MET A 1 18.94 10.80 -13.57
C MET A 1 18.06 11.35 -12.48
N GLY A 2 16.87 11.87 -12.81
CA GLY A 2 16.04 12.55 -11.82
C GLY A 2 15.69 11.57 -10.70
N ASP A 3 15.94 11.98 -9.46
CA ASP A 3 15.46 11.26 -8.29
C ASP A 3 13.93 11.36 -8.30
N THR A 4 13.27 10.39 -8.92
CA THR A 4 11.81 10.26 -8.82
C THR A 4 11.51 9.76 -7.42
N GLN A 5 11.44 10.68 -6.48
CA GLN A 5 11.01 10.39 -5.11
C GLN A 5 9.52 10.06 -5.15
N LEU A 6 9.17 8.87 -4.66
CA LEU A 6 7.76 8.48 -4.50
C LEU A 6 7.10 9.41 -3.49
N SER A 7 5.95 9.95 -3.84
CA SER A 7 5.13 10.76 -2.95
C SER A 7 4.33 9.89 -1.99
N ILE A 8 3.80 10.50 -0.92
CA ILE A 8 2.85 9.83 -0.01
C ILE A 8 1.63 9.32 -0.80
N GLU A 9 1.13 10.12 -1.74
CA GLU A 9 -0.02 9.80 -2.58
C GLU A 9 0.23 8.55 -3.44
N ASP A 10 1.46 8.39 -3.97
CA ASP A 10 1.84 7.17 -4.72
C ASP A 10 1.77 5.92 -3.83
N ILE A 11 2.23 6.01 -2.59
CA ILE A 11 2.20 4.91 -1.63
C ILE A 11 0.77 4.55 -1.23
N GLU A 12 -0.06 5.56 -0.96
CA GLU A 12 -1.48 5.37 -0.62
C GLU A 12 -2.27 4.77 -1.79
N TYR A 13 -1.99 5.22 -3.02
CA TYR A 13 -2.61 4.68 -4.21
C TYR A 13 -2.34 3.18 -4.36
N VAL A 14 -1.10 2.73 -4.16
CA VAL A 14 -0.77 1.29 -4.21
C VAL A 14 -1.48 0.53 -3.08
N ALA A 15 -1.51 1.07 -1.86
CA ALA A 15 -2.23 0.45 -0.75
C ALA A 15 -3.72 0.23 -1.08
N ASP A 16 -4.36 1.22 -1.71
CA ASP A 16 -5.76 1.11 -2.15
C ASP A 16 -5.96 0.10 -3.28
N MET A 17 -5.01 0.00 -4.22
CA MET A 17 -5.04 -1.06 -5.24
C MET A 17 -4.96 -2.45 -4.62
N LEU A 18 -4.05 -2.68 -3.66
CA LEU A 18 -3.92 -3.98 -2.99
C LEU A 18 -5.22 -4.36 -2.27
N ARG A 19 -5.85 -3.39 -1.59
CA ARG A 19 -7.15 -3.59 -0.94
C ARG A 19 -8.25 -3.90 -1.96
N ALA A 20 -8.28 -3.22 -3.09
CA ALA A 20 -9.25 -3.47 -4.15
C ALA A 20 -9.12 -4.90 -4.71
N ILE A 21 -7.90 -5.37 -4.94
CA ILE A 21 -7.64 -6.76 -5.39
C ILE A 21 -8.13 -7.76 -4.35
N ALA A 22 -7.89 -7.51 -3.05
CA ALA A 22 -8.37 -8.39 -1.99
C ALA A 22 -9.90 -8.49 -1.96
N TRP A 23 -10.62 -7.41 -2.31
CA TRP A 23 -12.09 -7.40 -2.38
C TRP A 23 -12.66 -8.16 -3.57
N VAL A 24 -12.01 -8.08 -4.74
CA VAL A 24 -12.47 -8.76 -5.96
C VAL A 24 -11.78 -10.12 -6.16
N LYS A 25 -11.11 -10.66 -5.13
CA LYS A 25 -10.33 -11.90 -5.25
C LYS A 25 -11.17 -13.10 -5.71
N SER A 26 -12.47 -13.12 -5.43
CA SER A 26 -13.41 -14.16 -5.89
C SER A 26 -13.58 -14.19 -7.40
N ASP A 27 -13.26 -13.09 -8.08
CA ASP A 27 -13.39 -12.94 -9.53
C ASP A 27 -12.09 -13.35 -10.25
N LEU A 28 -11.05 -13.68 -9.50
CA LEU A 28 -9.74 -14.11 -10.02
C LEU A 28 -9.79 -15.58 -10.48
N GLY A 29 -10.38 -15.81 -11.65
CA GLY A 29 -10.20 -17.04 -12.46
C GLY A 29 -10.41 -18.38 -11.73
N PRO A 30 -9.99 -19.50 -12.35
CA PRO A 30 -9.97 -20.79 -11.66
C PRO A 30 -8.70 -20.88 -10.80
N VAL A 31 -8.79 -20.40 -9.56
CA VAL A 31 -7.71 -20.45 -8.55
C VAL A 31 -8.22 -21.23 -7.33
N SER A 32 -7.33 -21.96 -6.65
CA SER A 32 -7.71 -22.71 -5.45
C SER A 32 -8.09 -21.77 -4.30
N GLU A 33 -9.02 -22.20 -3.43
CA GLU A 33 -9.40 -21.42 -2.23
C GLU A 33 -8.20 -21.15 -1.32
N GLN A 34 -7.27 -22.11 -1.22
CA GLN A 34 -6.04 -21.94 -0.45
C GLN A 34 -5.19 -20.79 -1.02
N THR A 35 -4.98 -20.76 -2.33
CA THR A 35 -4.21 -19.69 -2.98
C THR A 35 -4.90 -18.33 -2.85
N LEU A 36 -6.24 -18.27 -2.92
CA LEU A 36 -7.00 -17.04 -2.68
C LEU A 36 -6.86 -16.55 -1.22
N SER A 37 -6.83 -17.48 -0.26
CA SER A 37 -6.60 -17.15 1.15
C SER A 37 -5.17 -16.63 1.39
N GLU A 38 -4.17 -17.25 0.78
CA GLU A 38 -2.77 -16.80 0.86
C GLU A 38 -2.57 -15.42 0.22
N LEU A 39 -3.26 -15.17 -0.91
CA LEU A 39 -3.29 -13.87 -1.57
C LEU A 39 -3.87 -12.80 -0.65
N GLU A 40 -5.04 -13.03 -0.05
CA GLU A 40 -5.68 -12.08 0.87
C GLU A 40 -4.77 -11.69 2.04
N VAL A 41 -4.14 -12.69 2.68
CA VAL A 41 -3.22 -12.44 3.81
C VAL A 41 -2.03 -11.60 3.35
N SER A 42 -1.47 -11.92 2.19
CA SER A 42 -0.31 -11.20 1.65
C SER A 42 -0.64 -9.75 1.28
N LEU A 43 -1.79 -9.54 0.63
CA LEU A 43 -2.25 -8.20 0.24
C LEU A 43 -2.55 -7.34 1.47
N GLY A 44 -3.19 -7.89 2.49
CA GLY A 44 -3.45 -7.17 3.74
C GLY A 44 -2.16 -6.77 4.48
N ALA A 45 -1.19 -7.68 4.55
CA ALA A 45 0.11 -7.39 5.16
C ALA A 45 0.87 -6.28 4.42
N ALA A 46 0.87 -6.32 3.09
CA ALA A 46 1.52 -5.32 2.25
C ALA A 46 0.81 -3.96 2.32
N GLU A 47 -0.53 -3.93 2.25
CA GLU A 47 -1.34 -2.71 2.41
C GLU A 47 -1.03 -2.02 3.75
N SER A 48 -1.05 -2.77 4.85
CA SER A 48 -0.77 -2.24 6.18
C SER A 48 0.68 -1.78 6.35
N ALA A 49 1.63 -2.38 5.64
CA ALA A 49 3.01 -1.89 5.60
C ALA A 49 3.11 -0.55 4.85
N LEU A 50 2.49 -0.43 3.68
CA LEU A 50 2.49 0.80 2.88
C LEU A 50 1.81 1.96 3.63
N ARG A 51 0.69 1.72 4.32
CA ARG A 51 0.03 2.73 5.15
C ARG A 51 0.92 3.25 6.28
N ARG A 52 1.73 2.39 6.89
CA ARG A 52 2.71 2.80 7.91
C ARG A 52 3.82 3.66 7.30
N VAL A 53 4.35 3.28 6.15
CA VAL A 53 5.35 4.08 5.42
C VAL A 53 4.79 5.46 5.08
N ALA A 54 3.58 5.54 4.53
CA ALA A 54 2.91 6.81 4.23
C ALA A 54 2.75 7.68 5.48
N ALA A 55 2.37 7.09 6.61
CA ALA A 55 2.25 7.81 7.88
C ALA A 55 3.60 8.34 8.39
N GLU A 56 4.67 7.55 8.30
CA GLU A 56 6.02 7.97 8.68
C GLU A 56 6.53 9.11 7.79
N MET A 57 6.32 9.02 6.47
CA MET A 57 6.65 10.09 5.52
C MET A 57 5.89 11.39 5.84
N ALA A 58 4.59 11.31 6.15
CA ALA A 58 3.77 12.47 6.50
C ALA A 58 4.21 13.16 7.81
N MET A 59 4.83 12.42 8.72
CA MET A 59 5.38 12.98 9.95
C MET A 59 6.66 13.78 9.66
N ASP A 60 7.53 13.26 8.78
CA ASP A 60 8.79 13.91 8.41
C ASP A 60 8.56 15.28 7.72
N GLU A 61 7.58 15.35 6.81
CA GLU A 61 7.16 16.59 6.14
C GLU A 61 6.70 17.68 7.14
N LYS A 62 6.01 17.27 8.21
CA LYS A 62 5.52 18.20 9.24
C LYS A 62 6.63 18.72 10.14
N THR A 63 7.64 17.89 10.45
CA THR A 63 8.80 18.30 11.25
C THR A 63 9.77 19.19 10.48
N GLY A 64 9.89 19.03 9.16
CA GLY A 64 10.70 19.92 8.31
C GLY A 64 10.15 21.35 8.20
N SER A 65 8.83 21.55 8.35
CA SER A 65 8.18 22.86 8.22
C SER A 65 8.22 23.76 9.47
N GLN A 66 8.74 23.29 10.60
CA GLN A 66 8.80 24.08 11.86
C GLN A 66 10.17 24.73 12.16
N SER A 67 11.12 24.68 11.23
CA SER A 67 12.40 25.38 11.37
C SER A 67 12.38 26.72 10.63
N ASN A 68 11.80 27.76 11.22
CA ASN A 68 12.01 29.17 10.84
C ASN A 68 11.73 30.10 12.03
#